data_AF-A0A931L373-F1
#
_entry.id   AF-A0A931L373-F1
#
_cell.length_a   1.000
_cell.length_b   1.000
_cell.length_c   1.000
_cell.angle_alpha   90.00
_cell.angle_beta   90.00
_cell.angle_gamma   90.00
#
_symmetry.space_group_name_H-M   'P 1'
#
loop_
_entity.id
_entity.type
_entity.pdbx_description
1 polymer ?
#
loop_
_entity_poly.entity_id
_entity_poly.type
_entity_poly.pdbx_seq_one_letter_code
_entity_poly.pdbx_strand_id
1 'polypeptide(L)'
;MRNSRSAFAAIAAASGAISFGGAALAGQTTVKSEAYEISNARGMITEDRARTIAVADFIGRVEIAVHDGPMTAMVYDGQAEFPVTVTTKGDVLYVKGPKPLDMNAINKKMWRGNRGDYEDRLDKFIADYPTLKVLAPRGAGVKVVDSVAAARGGDIGGFLYIDGGYVNAEFGDLMSVEADIDGAGDILVGEIAKKVALSINGSGDFSGVSAGSALIKVNGSGDVELGKIASGAELMIYGSGDIDLADVGGPLKLAIAGSGDIQAGRVNGGLDVTINGSGDVGVLSVDGPTKASISGNGDINIAGGRASDLTVEIRGSGDFSLAGVSTNLTALVGGGGVVSVERNEGSLTATGDGDVYVGGVQKLKKKHY
;
A
#
# COMPACT_ATOMS: atom_id res chain seq x y z
N MET A 1 -16.35 -32.89 -12.75
CA MET A 1 -15.53 -32.19 -13.77
C MET A 1 -16.15 -30.82 -14.02
N ARG A 2 -15.95 -29.87 -13.10
CA ARG A 2 -16.17 -28.44 -13.34
C ARG A 2 -14.78 -27.83 -13.56
N ASN A 3 -14.70 -26.92 -14.52
CA ASN A 3 -13.47 -26.43 -15.15
C ASN A 3 -12.49 -25.78 -14.16
N SER A 4 -11.51 -26.52 -13.62
CA SER A 4 -10.26 -25.91 -13.14
C SER A 4 -9.49 -25.28 -14.32
N ARG A 5 -9.66 -25.80 -15.54
CA ARG A 5 -9.06 -25.26 -16.78
C ARG A 5 -9.53 -23.85 -17.16
N SER A 6 -10.69 -23.36 -16.69
CA SER A 6 -11.13 -21.99 -17.00
C SER A 6 -10.50 -20.94 -16.09
N ALA A 7 -10.16 -21.29 -14.84
CA ALA A 7 -9.39 -20.42 -13.96
C ALA A 7 -7.92 -20.33 -14.40
N PHE A 8 -7.33 -21.46 -14.84
CA PHE A 8 -5.98 -21.47 -15.42
C PHE A 8 -5.87 -20.67 -16.72
N ALA A 9 -6.92 -20.63 -17.55
CA ALA A 9 -6.94 -19.78 -18.74
C ALA A 9 -7.00 -18.29 -18.39
N ALA A 10 -7.58 -17.88 -17.26
CA ALA A 10 -7.62 -16.48 -16.84
C ALA A 10 -6.25 -16.00 -16.33
N ILE A 11 -5.54 -16.80 -15.52
CA ILE A 11 -4.20 -16.46 -15.02
C ILE A 11 -3.12 -16.64 -16.11
N ALA A 12 -3.27 -17.64 -17.00
CA ALA A 12 -2.39 -17.83 -18.16
C ALA A 12 -2.64 -16.82 -19.30
N ALA A 13 -3.87 -16.34 -19.47
CA ALA A 13 -4.16 -15.22 -20.39
C ALA A 13 -3.76 -13.87 -19.80
N ALA A 14 -3.75 -13.73 -18.46
CA ALA A 14 -3.18 -12.58 -17.77
C ALA A 14 -1.64 -12.57 -17.81
N SER A 15 -0.95 -13.70 -18.03
CA SER A 15 0.53 -13.69 -18.20
C SER A 15 0.99 -13.04 -19.51
N GLY A 16 0.07 -12.80 -20.45
CA GLY A 16 0.24 -11.83 -21.53
C GLY A 16 -0.36 -10.49 -21.12
N ALA A 17 0.41 -9.71 -20.34
CA ALA A 17 0.02 -8.42 -19.75
C ALA A 17 -0.81 -8.52 -18.45
N ILE A 18 -0.16 -8.91 -17.34
CA ILE A 18 -0.35 -8.14 -16.10
C ILE A 18 0.37 -6.83 -16.41
N SER A 19 -0.35 -5.92 -17.06
CA SER A 19 0.06 -4.54 -17.05
C SER A 19 -0.18 -4.12 -15.61
N PHE A 20 0.83 -4.24 -14.76
CA PHE A 20 0.93 -3.35 -13.63
C PHE A 20 0.83 -1.98 -14.27
N GLY A 21 -0.31 -1.32 -14.09
CA GLY A 21 -0.49 0.07 -14.45
C GLY A 21 0.34 0.89 -13.48
N GLY A 22 1.61 0.51 -13.29
CA GLY A 22 2.54 1.17 -12.42
C GLY A 22 2.47 2.61 -12.85
N ALA A 23 1.89 3.42 -11.97
CA ALA A 23 1.77 4.83 -12.16
C ALA A 23 3.20 5.28 -12.46
N ALA A 24 3.47 5.44 -13.75
CA ALA A 24 4.77 5.83 -14.20
C ALA A 24 4.86 7.27 -13.71
N LEU A 25 5.52 7.47 -12.57
CA LEU A 25 6.06 8.75 -12.14
C LEU A 25 7.18 9.22 -13.10
N ALA A 26 7.21 8.70 -14.33
CA ALA A 26 8.01 9.15 -15.45
C ALA A 26 7.59 10.60 -15.81
N GLY A 27 8.07 11.54 -15.00
CA GLY A 27 8.27 12.92 -15.38
C GLY A 27 7.36 13.98 -14.77
N GLN A 28 6.61 13.76 -13.66
CA GLN A 28 5.65 14.78 -13.18
C GLN A 28 5.84 15.38 -11.77
N THR A 29 6.60 14.80 -10.85
CA THR A 29 6.73 15.41 -9.50
C THR A 29 7.94 16.34 -9.35
N THR A 30 8.31 17.09 -10.39
CA THR A 30 9.35 18.12 -10.21
C THR A 30 8.74 19.42 -9.69
N VAL A 31 8.65 19.55 -8.37
CA VAL A 31 8.51 20.89 -7.75
C VAL A 31 9.85 21.60 -7.92
N LYS A 32 9.99 22.40 -8.99
CA LYS A 32 11.24 23.11 -9.29
C LYS A 32 11.47 24.23 -8.28
N SER A 33 12.68 24.31 -7.73
CA SER A 33 13.11 25.35 -6.78
C SER A 33 13.19 26.75 -7.39
N GLU A 34 13.30 26.86 -8.71
CA GLU A 34 13.61 28.10 -9.45
C GLU A 34 12.48 29.15 -9.47
N ALA A 35 11.33 28.89 -8.84
CA ALA A 35 10.12 29.73 -8.96
C ALA A 35 9.47 30.17 -7.62
N TYR A 36 10.15 30.04 -6.47
CA TYR A 36 9.59 30.57 -5.23
C TYR A 36 9.80 32.09 -5.11
N GLU A 37 8.76 32.86 -5.45
CA GLU A 37 8.72 34.31 -5.27
C GLU A 37 8.66 34.70 -3.78
N ILE A 38 9.79 35.12 -3.23
CA ILE A 38 9.90 35.53 -1.81
C ILE A 38 9.03 36.76 -1.47
N SER A 39 8.73 37.62 -2.45
CA SER A 39 8.09 38.93 -2.23
C SER A 39 6.69 38.88 -1.61
N ASN A 40 5.99 37.74 -1.73
CA ASN A 40 4.61 37.58 -1.25
C ASN A 40 4.50 36.66 -0.02
N ALA A 41 5.63 36.19 0.54
CA ALA A 41 5.62 35.37 1.74
C ALA A 41 5.33 36.25 2.97
N ARG A 42 4.31 35.91 3.75
CA ARG A 42 4.02 36.56 5.04
C ARG A 42 5.12 36.30 6.07
N GLY A 43 5.74 35.13 6.01
CA GLY A 43 6.81 34.74 6.91
C GLY A 43 7.77 33.79 6.21
N MET A 44 9.07 33.97 6.51
CA MET A 44 10.15 33.14 6.02
C MET A 44 11.08 32.82 7.18
N ILE A 45 11.39 31.53 7.37
CA ILE A 45 12.42 31.07 8.32
C ILE A 45 13.38 30.17 7.57
N THR A 46 14.67 30.48 7.67
CA THR A 46 15.78 29.65 7.17
C THR A 46 16.57 29.12 8.35
N GLU A 47 16.85 27.82 8.39
CA GLU A 47 17.63 27.19 9.44
C GLU A 47 18.65 26.20 8.84
N ASP A 48 19.93 26.48 9.05
CA ASP A 48 21.04 25.70 8.47
C ASP A 48 21.11 24.27 8.99
N ARG A 49 20.69 24.06 10.25
CA ARG A 49 20.75 22.75 10.90
C ARG A 49 19.49 21.93 10.73
N ALA A 50 18.43 22.50 10.15
CA ALA A 50 17.17 21.81 10.00
C ALA A 50 17.31 20.70 8.95
N ARG A 51 16.89 19.50 9.34
CA ARG A 51 16.86 18.28 8.54
C ARG A 51 15.45 17.72 8.41
N THR A 52 14.49 18.21 9.18
CA THR A 52 13.09 17.81 9.10
C THR A 52 12.18 19.03 9.03
N ILE A 53 11.19 19.00 8.15
CA ILE A 53 10.02 19.88 8.20
C ILE A 53 8.86 19.10 8.83
N ALA A 54 8.26 19.66 9.87
CA ALA A 54 7.11 19.07 10.55
C ALA A 54 5.92 20.02 10.45
N VAL A 55 4.94 19.64 9.64
CA VAL A 55 3.69 20.36 9.41
C VAL A 55 2.61 19.72 10.28
N ALA A 56 1.97 20.51 11.14
CA ALA A 56 0.96 20.02 12.07
C ALA A 56 -0.25 20.95 12.15
N ASP A 57 -1.44 20.38 12.37
CA ASP A 57 -2.69 21.13 12.51
C ASP A 57 -2.93 22.10 11.32
N PHE A 58 -2.51 21.70 10.11
CA PHE A 58 -2.45 22.58 8.94
C PHE A 58 -3.61 22.31 7.97
N ILE A 59 -4.20 23.36 7.42
CA ILE A 59 -5.09 23.27 6.27
C ILE A 59 -4.47 24.08 5.15
N GLY A 60 -4.27 23.47 3.97
CA GLY A 60 -3.68 24.17 2.84
C GLY A 60 -2.83 23.29 1.94
N ARG A 61 -1.92 23.93 1.20
CA ARG A 61 -0.96 23.26 0.31
C ARG A 61 0.42 23.22 0.96
N VAL A 62 1.13 22.10 0.82
CA VAL A 62 2.52 21.94 1.24
C VAL A 62 3.35 21.58 0.00
N GLU A 63 4.22 22.47 -0.44
CA GLU A 63 5.05 22.28 -1.63
C GLU A 63 6.52 22.25 -1.22
N ILE A 64 7.23 21.17 -1.57
CA ILE A 64 8.60 20.93 -1.14
C ILE A 64 9.50 20.77 -2.36
N ALA A 65 10.34 21.76 -2.60
CA ALA A 65 11.39 21.70 -3.61
C ALA A 65 12.72 21.30 -2.97
N VAL A 66 13.42 20.35 -3.59
CA VAL A 66 14.76 19.93 -3.16
C VAL A 66 15.78 20.91 -3.71
N HIS A 67 16.73 21.35 -2.87
CA HIS A 67 17.82 22.22 -3.31
C HIS A 67 19.10 22.00 -2.49
N ASP A 68 20.20 22.53 -3.00
CA ASP A 68 21.48 22.56 -2.32
C ASP A 68 21.54 23.82 -1.43
N GLY A 69 21.15 23.68 -0.17
CA GLY A 69 21.20 24.77 0.79
C GLY A 69 20.49 24.49 2.12
N PRO A 70 20.37 25.50 2.98
CA PRO A 70 19.68 25.38 4.26
C PRO A 70 18.16 25.28 4.06
N MET A 71 17.50 24.56 4.97
CA MET A 71 16.05 24.42 4.89
C MET A 71 15.39 25.79 5.10
N THR A 72 14.49 26.15 4.20
CA THR A 72 13.74 27.41 4.27
C THR A 72 12.24 27.13 4.13
N ALA A 73 11.46 27.57 5.11
CA ALA A 73 10.00 27.51 5.08
C ALA A 73 9.41 28.90 4.82
N MET A 74 8.50 28.99 3.86
CA MET A 74 7.84 30.21 3.43
C MET A 74 6.32 30.01 3.47
N VAL A 75 5.61 30.90 4.17
CA VAL A 75 4.15 30.85 4.26
C VAL A 75 3.54 31.94 3.40
N TYR A 76 2.62 31.55 2.53
CA TYR A 76 1.81 32.44 1.69
C TYR A 76 0.37 32.33 2.16
N ASP A 77 -0.23 33.45 2.57
CA ASP A 77 -1.62 33.44 3.02
C ASP A 77 -2.57 33.15 1.84
N GLY A 78 -3.65 32.44 2.14
CA GLY A 78 -4.82 32.37 1.26
C GLY A 78 -5.84 33.45 1.61
N GLN A 79 -7.06 33.35 1.06
CA GLN A 79 -8.17 34.24 1.39
C GLN A 79 -8.80 33.94 2.77
N ALA A 80 -8.67 32.70 3.25
CA ALA A 80 -9.14 32.27 4.55
C ALA A 80 -8.20 32.77 5.66
N GLU A 81 -8.78 33.30 6.73
CA GLU A 81 -8.03 33.67 7.93
C GLU A 81 -7.57 32.40 8.66
N PHE A 82 -6.32 32.00 8.42
CA PHE A 82 -5.72 30.80 9.01
C PHE A 82 -4.28 31.11 9.48
N PRO A 83 -4.10 31.45 10.78
CA PRO A 83 -2.78 31.83 11.28
C PRO A 83 -1.85 30.62 11.35
N VAL A 84 -0.71 30.71 10.67
CA VAL A 84 0.35 29.70 10.67
C VAL A 84 1.55 30.24 11.42
N THR A 85 2.13 29.40 12.29
CA THR A 85 3.37 29.69 13.00
C THR A 85 4.48 28.82 12.45
N VAL A 86 5.69 29.39 12.34
CA VAL A 86 6.89 28.64 11.98
C VAL A 86 7.89 28.83 13.10
N THR A 87 8.45 27.74 13.63
CA THR A 87 9.42 27.75 14.73
C THR A 87 10.49 26.70 14.52
N THR A 88 11.69 26.94 15.07
CA THR A 88 12.77 25.96 15.04
C THR A 88 12.96 25.33 16.41
N LYS A 89 13.11 24.00 16.46
CA LYS A 89 13.55 23.29 17.66
C LYS A 89 14.49 22.14 17.27
N GLY A 90 15.76 22.25 17.67
CA GLY A 90 16.78 21.29 17.29
C GLY A 90 17.07 21.34 15.79
N ASP A 91 16.90 20.22 15.11
CA ASP A 91 17.03 20.03 13.66
C ASP A 91 15.68 19.98 12.94
N VAL A 92 14.61 20.45 13.59
CA VAL A 92 13.26 20.44 13.03
C VAL A 92 12.73 21.87 12.89
N LEU A 93 12.24 22.21 11.70
CA LEU A 93 11.37 23.34 11.45
C LEU A 93 9.92 22.88 11.62
N TYR A 94 9.22 23.47 12.59
CA TYR A 94 7.82 23.20 12.86
C TYR A 94 6.95 24.27 12.20
N VAL A 95 6.00 23.84 11.37
CA VAL A 95 4.93 24.66 10.82
C VAL A 95 3.63 24.23 11.46
N LYS A 96 2.98 25.13 12.17
CA LYS A 96 1.80 24.79 12.97
C LYS A 96 0.66 25.77 12.76
N GLY A 97 -0.52 25.24 12.40
CA GLY A 97 -1.77 25.98 12.33
C GLY A 97 -2.49 26.15 13.69
N PRO A 98 -3.71 26.70 13.69
CA PRO A 98 -4.56 26.80 14.86
C PRO A 98 -5.06 25.40 15.32
N LYS A 99 -5.59 25.33 16.56
CA LYS A 99 -6.10 24.15 17.30
C LYS A 99 -6.66 22.96 16.46
N PRO A 100 -6.65 21.73 17.02
CA PRO A 100 -6.87 20.49 16.27
C PRO A 100 -8.14 20.52 15.44
N LEU A 101 -8.01 19.96 14.24
CA LEU A 101 -9.02 20.01 13.20
C LEU A 101 -10.26 19.20 13.62
N ASP A 102 -11.44 19.86 13.65
CA ASP A 102 -12.72 19.14 13.77
C ASP A 102 -13.04 18.46 12.43
N MET A 103 -12.57 17.22 12.29
CA MET A 103 -12.71 16.46 11.05
C MET A 103 -14.18 16.19 10.69
N ASN A 104 -15.08 16.13 11.67
CA ASN A 104 -16.51 15.98 11.39
C ASN A 104 -17.08 17.24 10.75
N ALA A 105 -16.71 18.42 11.25
CA ALA A 105 -17.12 19.68 10.66
C ALA A 105 -16.48 19.89 9.27
N ILE A 106 -15.21 19.51 9.10
CA ILE A 106 -14.51 19.60 7.81
C ILE A 106 -15.15 18.66 6.79
N ASN A 107 -15.33 17.38 7.13
CA ASN A 107 -16.03 16.42 6.28
C ASN A 107 -17.41 16.97 5.91
N LYS A 108 -18.19 17.43 6.88
CA LYS A 108 -19.50 18.00 6.60
C LYS A 108 -19.43 19.20 5.63
N LYS A 109 -18.39 20.02 5.66
CA LYS A 109 -18.18 21.10 4.68
C LYS A 109 -17.75 20.57 3.31
N MET A 110 -16.77 19.68 3.24
CA MET A 110 -16.31 19.05 1.99
C MET A 110 -17.44 18.29 1.26
N TRP A 111 -18.33 17.63 2.02
CA TRP A 111 -19.39 16.78 1.50
C TRP A 111 -20.74 17.52 1.30
N ARG A 112 -20.93 18.72 1.87
CA ARG A 112 -22.14 19.53 1.65
C ARG A 112 -21.95 20.47 0.45
N GLY A 113 -22.38 20.04 -0.72
CA GLY A 113 -22.69 21.00 -1.80
C GLY A 113 -22.34 20.58 -3.23
N ASN A 114 -21.57 19.51 -3.43
CA ASN A 114 -21.16 19.11 -4.79
C ASN A 114 -21.75 17.75 -5.19
N ARG A 115 -22.72 17.78 -6.10
CA ARG A 115 -23.06 16.68 -7.02
C ARG A 115 -22.12 16.71 -8.24
N GLY A 116 -20.82 16.90 -8.00
CA GLY A 116 -19.80 17.03 -9.05
C GLY A 116 -18.59 16.14 -8.73
N ASP A 117 -17.66 16.09 -9.69
CA ASP A 117 -16.52 15.17 -9.73
C ASP A 117 -15.79 15.09 -8.37
N TYR A 118 -15.62 13.86 -7.90
CA TYR A 118 -15.12 13.54 -6.57
C TYR A 118 -13.62 13.86 -6.42
N GLU A 119 -12.88 13.89 -7.52
CA GLU A 119 -11.41 13.91 -7.54
C GLU A 119 -10.78 15.24 -7.05
N ASP A 120 -11.41 16.40 -7.29
CA ASP A 120 -10.81 17.70 -6.91
C ASP A 120 -11.31 18.27 -5.55
N ARG A 121 -12.00 17.49 -4.73
CA ARG A 121 -12.70 18.04 -3.55
C ARG A 121 -11.76 18.67 -2.53
N LEU A 122 -10.64 18.00 -2.25
CA LEU A 122 -9.61 18.52 -1.37
C LEU A 122 -9.06 19.83 -1.94
N ASP A 123 -8.66 19.82 -3.22
CA ASP A 123 -8.09 21.00 -3.90
C ASP A 123 -9.02 22.21 -3.89
N LYS A 124 -10.32 21.99 -4.13
CA LYS A 124 -11.35 23.04 -4.05
C LYS A 124 -11.53 23.55 -2.61
N PHE A 125 -11.49 22.66 -1.63
CA PHE A 125 -11.64 23.03 -0.22
C PHE A 125 -10.44 23.86 0.30
N ILE A 126 -9.22 23.46 -0.05
CA ILE A 126 -8.00 24.13 0.41
C ILE A 126 -7.61 25.35 -0.42
N ALA A 127 -8.33 25.68 -1.50
CA ALA A 127 -7.98 26.75 -2.43
C ALA A 127 -7.85 28.13 -1.75
N ASP A 128 -8.68 28.40 -0.74
CA ASP A 128 -8.65 29.64 0.01
C ASP A 128 -7.67 29.59 1.20
N TYR A 129 -7.03 28.46 1.49
CA TYR A 129 -6.14 28.28 2.63
C TYR A 129 -4.67 28.55 2.27
N PRO A 130 -3.79 28.73 3.27
CA PRO A 130 -2.38 29.05 3.03
C PRO A 130 -1.63 27.99 2.20
N THR A 131 -0.59 28.46 1.52
CA THR A 131 0.40 27.59 0.88
C THR A 131 1.72 27.69 1.65
N LEU A 132 2.20 26.57 2.15
CA LEU A 132 3.56 26.40 2.67
C LEU A 132 4.47 25.96 1.53
N LYS A 133 5.48 26.77 1.22
CA LYS A 133 6.56 26.40 0.30
C LYS A 133 7.83 26.15 1.09
N VAL A 134 8.50 25.05 0.80
CA VAL A 134 9.71 24.61 1.50
C VAL A 134 10.81 24.39 0.48
N LEU A 135 11.94 25.06 0.68
CA LEU A 135 13.21 24.68 0.10
C LEU A 135 13.86 23.72 1.09
N ALA A 136 13.97 22.45 0.73
CA ALA A 136 14.50 21.40 1.60
C ALA A 136 15.85 20.86 1.08
N PRO A 137 16.84 20.64 1.95
CA PRO A 137 18.04 19.90 1.56
C PRO A 137 17.70 18.46 1.17
N ARG A 138 18.46 17.90 0.23
CA ARG A 138 18.36 16.46 -0.09
C ARG A 138 18.55 15.61 1.17
N GLY A 139 17.73 14.59 1.32
CA GLY A 139 17.67 13.71 2.49
C GLY A 139 16.80 14.26 3.64
N ALA A 140 16.13 15.40 3.46
CA ALA A 140 15.27 15.97 4.49
C ALA A 140 14.07 15.06 4.83
N GLY A 141 13.73 14.98 6.11
CA GLY A 141 12.49 14.37 6.57
C GLY A 141 11.29 15.30 6.39
N VAL A 142 10.13 14.73 6.07
CA VAL A 142 8.85 15.44 5.98
C VAL A 142 7.87 14.77 6.93
N LYS A 143 7.26 15.55 7.80
CA LYS A 143 6.12 15.11 8.63
C LYS A 143 4.90 15.95 8.33
N VAL A 144 3.75 15.31 8.11
CA VAL A 144 2.44 15.96 7.97
C VAL A 144 1.49 15.28 8.94
N VAL A 145 1.07 16.02 9.97
CA VAL A 145 0.34 15.46 11.12
C VAL A 145 -0.96 16.23 11.35
N ASP A 146 -2.06 15.54 11.62
CA ASP A 146 -3.36 16.15 11.95
C ASP A 146 -3.77 17.25 10.96
N SER A 147 -3.54 17.03 9.67
CA SER A 147 -3.63 18.08 8.64
C SER A 147 -4.64 17.74 7.54
N VAL A 148 -5.23 18.77 6.94
CA VAL A 148 -6.07 18.67 5.73
C VAL A 148 -5.31 19.33 4.59
N ALA A 149 -4.51 18.54 3.89
CA ALA A 149 -3.46 19.08 3.04
C ALA A 149 -3.27 18.33 1.74
N ALA A 150 -2.96 19.08 0.68
CA ALA A 150 -2.29 18.54 -0.50
C ALA A 150 -0.79 18.78 -0.34
N ALA A 151 -0.02 17.70 -0.18
CA ALA A 151 1.42 17.73 0.01
C ALA A 151 2.13 17.22 -1.25
N ARG A 152 3.07 18.01 -1.79
CA ARG A 152 3.86 17.65 -2.96
C ARG A 152 5.34 17.84 -2.71
N GLY A 153 6.16 16.87 -3.12
CA GLY A 153 7.61 16.96 -3.06
C GLY A 153 8.31 16.22 -4.20
N GLY A 154 9.49 16.69 -4.59
CA GLY A 154 10.33 15.96 -5.56
C GLY A 154 11.03 14.75 -4.96
N ASP A 155 12.19 14.39 -5.53
CA ASP A 155 13.06 13.32 -5.03
C ASP A 155 13.81 13.76 -3.77
N ILE A 156 13.10 13.78 -2.64
CA ILE A 156 13.63 14.25 -1.38
C ILE A 156 14.73 13.30 -0.89
N GLY A 157 14.56 11.98 -1.04
CA GLY A 157 15.51 10.98 -0.55
C GLY A 157 15.62 10.90 0.97
N GLY A 158 14.73 11.57 1.71
CA GLY A 158 14.54 11.43 3.16
C GLY A 158 13.27 10.66 3.48
N PHE A 159 12.77 10.73 4.72
CA PHE A 159 11.55 10.03 5.10
C PHE A 159 10.30 10.89 4.88
N LEU A 160 9.18 10.24 4.58
CA LEU A 160 7.84 10.81 4.68
C LEU A 160 7.11 10.16 5.85
N TYR A 161 6.54 10.98 6.73
CA TYR A 161 5.70 10.57 7.85
C TYR A 161 4.36 11.28 7.77
N ILE A 162 3.26 10.54 7.65
CA ILE A 162 1.90 11.08 7.64
C ILE A 162 1.13 10.43 8.78
N ASP A 163 0.49 11.23 9.62
CA ASP A 163 -0.27 10.76 10.78
C ASP A 163 -1.55 11.58 10.94
N GLY A 164 -2.67 10.95 10.61
CA GLY A 164 -4.00 11.53 10.75
C GLY A 164 -4.35 12.64 9.76
N GLY A 165 -5.60 13.08 9.83
CA GLY A 165 -6.14 14.13 8.95
C GLY A 165 -6.67 13.60 7.62
N TYR A 166 -6.72 14.47 6.61
CA TYR A 166 -7.04 14.15 5.22
C TYR A 166 -5.91 14.67 4.34
N VAL A 167 -5.00 13.79 3.94
CA VAL A 167 -3.79 14.18 3.20
C VAL A 167 -3.77 13.49 1.86
N ASN A 168 -3.72 14.28 0.78
CA ASN A 168 -3.27 13.79 -0.52
C ASN A 168 -1.77 14.11 -0.63
N ALA A 169 -0.94 13.11 -0.88
CA ALA A 169 0.50 13.27 -0.95
C ALA A 169 1.06 12.76 -2.28
N GLU A 170 1.87 13.56 -2.95
CA GLU A 170 2.61 13.16 -4.15
C GLU A 170 4.10 13.44 -3.93
N PHE A 171 4.92 12.39 -3.85
CA PHE A 171 6.36 12.54 -3.64
C PHE A 171 7.17 11.77 -4.70
N GLY A 172 8.37 12.26 -5.00
CA GLY A 172 9.35 11.49 -5.77
C GLY A 172 9.99 10.39 -4.92
N ASP A 173 11.27 10.14 -5.15
CA ASP A 173 12.01 9.10 -4.42
C ASP A 173 12.23 9.46 -2.94
N LEU A 174 12.07 8.45 -2.08
CA LEU A 174 12.12 8.55 -0.63
C LEU A 174 13.01 7.47 -0.02
N MET A 175 13.53 7.73 1.17
CA MET A 175 14.25 6.74 1.97
C MET A 175 13.30 5.73 2.62
N SER A 176 12.19 6.24 3.16
CA SER A 176 11.17 5.44 3.86
C SER A 176 9.84 6.21 3.91
N VAL A 177 8.74 5.46 3.99
CA VAL A 177 7.40 6.01 4.17
C VAL A 177 6.77 5.35 5.40
N GLU A 178 6.23 6.16 6.29
CA GLU A 178 5.33 5.72 7.36
C GLU A 178 4.07 6.58 7.28
N ALA A 179 2.91 5.96 7.03
CA ALA A 179 1.68 6.70 6.82
C ALA A 179 0.48 6.02 7.47
N ASP A 180 -0.20 6.76 8.33
CA ASP A 180 -1.55 6.45 8.81
C ASP A 180 -2.53 7.27 7.96
N ILE A 181 -3.16 6.59 6.99
CA ILE A 181 -4.13 7.19 6.05
C ILE A 181 -5.51 7.06 6.67
N ASP A 182 -5.98 8.11 7.33
CA ASP A 182 -7.33 8.18 7.85
C ASP A 182 -8.29 8.78 6.81
N GLY A 183 -9.45 8.15 6.60
CA GLY A 183 -10.45 8.65 5.67
C GLY A 183 -10.13 8.31 4.21
N ALA A 184 -10.04 9.31 3.32
CA ALA A 184 -9.97 9.11 1.86
C ALA A 184 -8.82 9.89 1.21
N GLY A 185 -7.71 10.07 1.95
CA GLY A 185 -6.51 10.70 1.41
C GLY A 185 -5.68 9.72 0.60
N ASP A 186 -5.13 10.16 -0.53
CA ASP A 186 -4.36 9.30 -1.43
C ASP A 186 -2.88 9.63 -1.40
N ILE A 187 -2.02 8.61 -1.45
CA ILE A 187 -0.57 8.78 -1.43
C ILE A 187 0.04 8.14 -2.68
N LEU A 188 0.74 8.94 -3.48
CA LEU A 188 1.53 8.52 -4.62
C LEU A 188 3.01 8.83 -4.37
N VAL A 189 3.88 7.82 -4.45
CA VAL A 189 5.33 7.98 -4.20
C VAL A 189 6.20 7.27 -5.23
N GLY A 190 7.43 7.76 -5.40
CA GLY A 190 8.47 7.16 -6.23
C GLY A 190 9.07 5.88 -5.63
N GLU A 191 10.37 5.69 -5.82
CA GLU A 191 11.10 4.58 -5.21
C GLU A 191 11.30 4.80 -3.70
N ILE A 192 11.11 3.74 -2.91
CA ILE A 192 11.29 3.77 -1.45
C ILE A 192 12.49 2.88 -1.09
N ALA A 193 13.64 3.50 -0.84
CA ALA A 193 14.91 2.78 -0.70
C ALA A 193 14.92 1.73 0.43
N LYS A 194 14.20 1.98 1.53
CA LYS A 194 14.14 1.09 2.70
C LYS A 194 12.76 0.51 2.91
N LYS A 195 11.93 1.15 3.73
CA LYS A 195 10.70 0.55 4.26
C LYS A 195 9.51 1.43 3.95
N VAL A 196 8.42 0.79 3.56
CA VAL A 196 7.07 1.34 3.60
C VAL A 196 6.29 0.70 4.76
N ALA A 197 5.69 1.53 5.60
CA ALA A 197 4.83 1.13 6.71
C ALA A 197 3.50 1.90 6.59
N LEU A 198 2.39 1.19 6.31
CA LEU A 198 1.09 1.82 6.07
C LEU A 198 0.04 1.26 7.03
N SER A 199 -0.78 2.15 7.58
CA SER A 199 -2.08 1.81 8.14
C SER A 199 -3.16 2.64 7.44
N ILE A 200 -3.94 2.01 6.58
CA ILE A 200 -5.08 2.65 5.91
C ILE A 200 -6.32 2.42 6.76
N ASN A 201 -6.92 3.46 7.30
CA ASN A 201 -8.16 3.41 8.08
C ASN A 201 -9.26 4.19 7.35
N GLY A 202 -9.79 3.59 6.29
CA GLY A 202 -10.77 4.25 5.43
C GLY A 202 -10.75 3.71 4.00
N SER A 203 -10.86 4.62 3.04
CA SER A 203 -10.98 4.37 1.60
C SER A 203 -9.93 5.15 0.78
N GLY A 204 -8.84 5.57 1.42
CA GLY A 204 -7.74 6.25 0.74
C GLY A 204 -6.74 5.24 0.19
N ASP A 205 -6.10 5.59 -0.92
CA ASP A 205 -5.28 4.65 -1.67
C ASP A 205 -3.78 4.96 -1.54
N PHE A 206 -2.95 3.95 -1.78
CA PHE A 206 -1.49 4.10 -1.83
C PHE A 206 -0.93 3.52 -3.14
N SER A 207 -0.12 4.31 -3.84
CA SER A 207 0.63 3.86 -5.01
C SER A 207 2.13 4.16 -4.86
N GLY A 208 2.98 3.16 -5.08
CA GLY A 208 4.43 3.28 -4.99
C GLY A 208 5.19 2.51 -6.07
N VAL A 209 6.31 3.07 -6.56
CA VAL A 209 7.09 2.44 -7.65
C VAL A 209 7.84 1.19 -7.18
N SER A 210 8.49 1.24 -6.02
CA SER A 210 9.20 0.10 -5.43
C SER A 210 9.50 0.34 -3.95
N ALA A 211 9.80 -0.73 -3.22
CA ALA A 211 10.22 -0.64 -1.82
C ALA A 211 11.33 -1.64 -1.47
N GLY A 212 12.16 -1.32 -0.48
CA GLY A 212 13.08 -2.30 0.10
C GLY A 212 12.36 -3.40 0.89
N SER A 213 11.36 -3.05 1.69
CA SER A 213 10.44 -3.95 2.41
C SER A 213 9.11 -3.26 2.72
N ALA A 214 8.06 -4.03 2.97
CA ALA A 214 6.72 -3.50 3.22
C ALA A 214 6.06 -4.09 4.48
N LEU A 215 5.39 -3.22 5.24
CA LEU A 215 4.41 -3.59 6.27
C LEU A 215 3.13 -2.80 5.98
N ILE A 216 2.08 -3.47 5.55
CA ILE A 216 0.88 -2.81 5.04
C ILE A 216 -0.33 -3.37 5.76
N LYS A 217 -1.13 -2.48 6.35
CA LYS A 217 -2.39 -2.81 7.00
C LYS A 217 -3.52 -1.97 6.40
N VAL A 218 -4.54 -2.63 5.88
CA VAL A 218 -5.75 -1.99 5.35
C VAL A 218 -6.92 -2.33 6.26
N ASN A 219 -7.48 -1.32 6.94
CA ASN A 219 -8.69 -1.39 7.76
C ASN A 219 -9.78 -0.57 7.06
N GLY A 220 -10.40 -1.14 6.03
CA GLY A 220 -11.39 -0.43 5.20
C GLY A 220 -11.45 -0.95 3.78
N SER A 221 -11.55 -0.04 2.82
CA SER A 221 -11.76 -0.31 1.40
C SER A 221 -10.79 0.45 0.50
N GLY A 222 -9.69 0.94 1.04
CA GLY A 222 -8.63 1.59 0.26
C GLY A 222 -7.68 0.54 -0.32
N ASP A 223 -7.13 0.86 -1.49
CA ASP A 223 -6.33 -0.06 -2.29
C ASP A 223 -4.85 0.31 -2.22
N VAL A 224 -3.99 -0.68 -2.44
CA VAL A 224 -2.54 -0.48 -2.49
C VAL A 224 -1.96 -1.09 -3.75
N GLU A 225 -1.34 -0.26 -4.59
CA GLU A 225 -0.48 -0.70 -5.68
C GLU A 225 0.98 -0.42 -5.31
N LEU A 226 1.81 -1.47 -5.23
CA LEU A 226 3.23 -1.31 -4.96
C LEU A 226 4.02 -2.18 -5.92
N GLY A 227 4.99 -1.57 -6.61
CA GLY A 227 5.87 -2.32 -7.50
C GLY A 227 6.82 -3.26 -6.76
N LYS A 228 8.03 -3.44 -7.29
CA LYS A 228 8.94 -4.47 -6.78
C LYS A 228 9.31 -4.22 -5.31
N ILE A 229 9.24 -5.29 -4.51
CA ILE A 229 9.74 -5.31 -3.14
C ILE A 229 11.06 -6.07 -3.11
N ALA A 230 12.15 -5.42 -2.71
CA ALA A 230 13.49 -6.02 -2.78
C ALA A 230 13.68 -7.17 -1.77
N SER A 231 13.08 -7.04 -0.58
CA SER A 231 13.14 -8.01 0.52
C SER A 231 11.74 -8.64 0.72
N GLY A 232 11.30 -8.82 1.97
CA GLY A 232 9.97 -9.37 2.28
C GLY A 232 8.89 -8.32 2.51
N ALA A 233 7.65 -8.81 2.60
CA ALA A 233 6.47 -8.02 2.89
C ALA A 233 5.54 -8.72 3.90
N GLU A 234 4.89 -7.93 4.75
CA GLU A 234 3.80 -8.37 5.62
C GLU A 234 2.55 -7.54 5.33
N LEU A 235 1.48 -8.21 4.93
CA LEU A 235 0.22 -7.60 4.48
C LEU A 235 -0.94 -8.04 5.36
N MET A 236 -1.82 -7.12 5.74
CA MET A 236 -3.04 -7.43 6.47
C MET A 236 -4.21 -6.63 5.93
N ILE A 237 -5.26 -7.31 5.50
CA ILE A 237 -6.52 -6.69 5.09
C ILE A 237 -7.60 -7.05 6.12
N TYR A 238 -8.24 -6.03 6.68
CA TYR A 238 -9.43 -6.07 7.51
C TYR A 238 -10.52 -5.24 6.83
N GLY A 239 -11.20 -5.82 5.85
CA GLY A 239 -12.16 -5.09 5.03
C GLY A 239 -12.26 -5.63 3.61
N SER A 240 -12.36 -4.74 2.63
CA SER A 240 -12.62 -5.05 1.23
C SER A 240 -11.72 -4.33 0.24
N GLY A 241 -10.63 -3.72 0.71
CA GLY A 241 -9.62 -3.12 -0.16
C GLY A 241 -8.63 -4.16 -0.64
N ASP A 242 -7.99 -3.90 -1.77
CA ASP A 242 -7.14 -4.83 -2.50
C ASP A 242 -5.65 -4.42 -2.42
N ILE A 243 -4.76 -5.40 -2.56
CA ILE A 243 -3.30 -5.13 -2.62
C ILE A 243 -2.69 -5.82 -3.84
N ASP A 244 -2.13 -5.01 -4.74
CA ASP A 244 -1.39 -5.45 -5.91
C ASP A 244 0.11 -5.22 -5.72
N LEU A 245 0.87 -6.31 -5.71
CA LEU A 245 2.33 -6.30 -5.67
C LEU A 245 2.94 -6.81 -6.97
N ALA A 246 4.05 -6.21 -7.41
CA ALA A 246 4.90 -6.83 -8.43
C ALA A 246 5.73 -7.99 -7.82
N ASP A 247 7.02 -8.08 -8.14
CA ASP A 247 7.88 -9.13 -7.58
C ASP A 247 8.26 -8.84 -6.12
N VAL A 248 8.28 -9.87 -5.27
CA VAL A 248 8.78 -9.85 -3.89
C VAL A 248 10.05 -10.71 -3.80
N GLY A 249 11.17 -10.06 -3.47
CA GLY A 249 12.50 -10.70 -3.41
C GLY A 249 12.76 -11.54 -2.16
N GLY A 250 11.87 -11.46 -1.16
CA GLY A 250 11.92 -12.14 0.12
C GLY A 250 10.59 -12.82 0.50
N PRO A 251 10.47 -13.30 1.75
CA PRO A 251 9.24 -13.93 2.23
C PRO A 251 8.05 -12.98 2.14
N LEU A 252 6.91 -13.51 1.68
CA LEU A 252 5.63 -12.82 1.70
C LEU A 252 4.71 -13.45 2.74
N LYS A 253 4.29 -12.66 3.72
CA LYS A 253 3.28 -13.05 4.71
C LYS A 253 2.05 -12.20 4.52
N LEU A 254 0.88 -12.81 4.40
CA LEU A 254 -0.36 -12.08 4.21
C LEU A 254 -1.53 -12.69 4.99
N ALA A 255 -2.44 -11.81 5.43
CA ALA A 255 -3.66 -12.18 6.11
C ALA A 255 -4.84 -11.36 5.59
N ILE A 256 -5.93 -12.03 5.22
CA ILE A 256 -7.18 -11.40 4.80
C ILE A 256 -8.26 -11.77 5.81
N ALA A 257 -8.93 -10.77 6.36
CA ALA A 257 -10.11 -10.90 7.20
C ALA A 257 -11.22 -10.02 6.60
N GLY A 258 -11.96 -10.57 5.64
CA GLY A 258 -12.92 -9.82 4.84
C GLY A 258 -13.05 -10.37 3.42
N SER A 259 -13.18 -9.47 2.45
CA SER A 259 -13.45 -9.78 1.05
C SER A 259 -12.50 -9.11 0.06
N GLY A 260 -11.43 -8.47 0.55
CA GLY A 260 -10.40 -7.89 -0.31
C GLY A 260 -9.42 -8.95 -0.82
N ASP A 261 -8.84 -8.68 -1.97
CA ASP A 261 -8.00 -9.60 -2.73
C ASP A 261 -6.53 -9.16 -2.71
N ILE A 262 -5.62 -10.11 -2.91
CA ILE A 262 -4.18 -9.83 -3.04
C ILE A 262 -3.62 -10.49 -4.29
N GLN A 263 -2.96 -9.71 -5.14
CA GLN A 263 -2.15 -10.22 -6.25
C GLN A 263 -0.68 -9.96 -5.99
N ALA A 264 0.17 -10.94 -6.31
CA ALA A 264 1.61 -10.78 -6.29
C ALA A 264 2.26 -11.42 -7.52
N GLY A 265 3.36 -10.82 -7.97
CA GLY A 265 4.26 -11.40 -8.97
C GLY A 265 5.03 -12.61 -8.44
N ARG A 266 6.34 -12.64 -8.65
CA ARG A 266 7.19 -13.72 -8.15
C ARG A 266 7.56 -13.48 -6.70
N VAL A 267 7.42 -14.50 -5.85
CA VAL A 267 7.79 -14.47 -4.43
C VAL A 267 8.98 -15.39 -4.20
N ASN A 268 10.11 -14.85 -3.74
CA ASN A 268 11.32 -15.62 -3.44
C ASN A 268 11.58 -15.64 -1.93
N GLY A 269 11.66 -16.80 -1.28
CA GLY A 269 11.87 -16.91 0.17
C GLY A 269 10.66 -17.40 0.96
N GLY A 270 9.60 -17.81 0.26
CA GLY A 270 8.43 -18.46 0.87
C GLY A 270 7.19 -17.57 0.97
N LEU A 271 6.06 -18.22 1.20
CA LEU A 271 4.73 -17.65 1.17
C LEU A 271 3.92 -18.17 2.36
N ASP A 272 3.39 -17.29 3.22
CA ASP A 272 2.49 -17.64 4.31
C ASP A 272 1.18 -16.86 4.16
N VAL A 273 0.10 -17.57 3.84
CA VAL A 273 -1.22 -17.01 3.51
C VAL A 273 -2.24 -17.48 4.53
N THR A 274 -3.00 -16.55 5.09
CA THR A 274 -4.19 -16.84 5.89
C THR A 274 -5.39 -16.05 5.37
N ILE A 275 -6.47 -16.75 4.99
CA ILE A 275 -7.74 -16.14 4.58
C ILE A 275 -8.81 -16.51 5.60
N ASN A 276 -9.46 -15.51 6.17
CA ASN A 276 -10.63 -15.62 7.04
C ASN A 276 -11.77 -14.81 6.42
N GLY A 277 -12.45 -15.38 5.43
CA GLY A 277 -13.46 -14.65 4.67
C GLY A 277 -13.64 -15.18 3.25
N SER A 278 -13.84 -14.26 2.30
CA SER A 278 -14.14 -14.56 0.90
C SER A 278 -13.19 -13.92 -0.10
N GLY A 279 -12.13 -13.24 0.37
CA GLY A 279 -11.12 -12.66 -0.51
C GLY A 279 -10.17 -13.72 -1.05
N ASP A 280 -9.61 -13.45 -2.22
CA ASP A 280 -8.78 -14.34 -3.01
C ASP A 280 -7.31 -13.90 -3.03
N VAL A 281 -6.41 -14.86 -3.24
CA VAL A 281 -4.96 -14.60 -3.36
C VAL A 281 -4.43 -15.22 -4.65
N GLY A 282 -3.84 -14.39 -5.50
CA GLY A 282 -3.14 -14.82 -6.71
C GLY A 282 -1.64 -14.55 -6.62
N VAL A 283 -0.82 -15.55 -6.96
CA VAL A 283 0.65 -15.43 -6.98
C VAL A 283 1.19 -16.02 -8.28
N LEU A 284 2.01 -15.26 -9.01
CA LEU A 284 2.57 -15.73 -10.29
C LEU A 284 3.50 -16.93 -10.11
N SER A 285 4.42 -16.86 -9.15
CA SER A 285 5.24 -18.02 -8.80
C SER A 285 5.83 -17.90 -7.41
N VAL A 286 6.05 -19.03 -6.74
CA VAL A 286 6.75 -19.07 -5.44
C VAL A 286 8.06 -19.85 -5.54
N ASP A 287 9.08 -19.45 -4.79
CA ASP A 287 10.27 -20.25 -4.49
C ASP A 287 10.53 -20.25 -2.99
N GLY A 288 10.25 -21.36 -2.31
CA GLY A 288 10.52 -21.55 -0.89
C GLY A 288 9.35 -22.11 -0.07
N PRO A 289 9.47 -22.10 1.27
CA PRO A 289 8.48 -22.67 2.17
C PRO A 289 7.10 -22.05 1.98
N THR A 290 6.07 -22.87 1.80
CA THR A 290 4.71 -22.36 1.53
C THR A 290 3.69 -22.91 2.52
N LYS A 291 2.94 -22.01 3.12
CA LYS A 291 1.81 -22.31 3.99
C LYS A 291 0.57 -21.55 3.52
N ALA A 292 -0.54 -22.25 3.42
CA ALA A 292 -1.83 -21.71 3.03
C ALA A 292 -2.90 -22.17 4.02
N SER A 293 -3.64 -21.23 4.59
CA SER A 293 -4.77 -21.48 5.47
C SER A 293 -6.00 -20.73 4.97
N ILE A 294 -7.08 -21.44 4.67
CA ILE A 294 -8.34 -20.89 4.19
C ILE A 294 -9.43 -21.24 5.19
N SER A 295 -10.05 -20.25 5.82
CA SER A 295 -11.23 -20.39 6.66
C SER A 295 -12.36 -19.53 6.07
N GLY A 296 -13.13 -20.12 5.16
CA GLY A 296 -14.17 -19.44 4.40
C GLY A 296 -14.30 -19.94 2.96
N ASN A 297 -14.53 -19.01 2.03
CA ASN A 297 -14.88 -19.31 0.64
C ASN A 297 -13.88 -18.75 -0.37
N GLY A 298 -12.84 -18.02 0.08
CA GLY A 298 -11.82 -17.48 -0.80
C GLY A 298 -10.82 -18.53 -1.27
N ASP A 299 -10.19 -18.26 -2.40
CA ASP A 299 -9.30 -19.16 -3.12
C ASP A 299 -7.84 -18.68 -3.09
N ILE A 300 -6.91 -19.62 -3.16
CA ILE A 300 -5.47 -19.34 -3.32
C ILE A 300 -4.99 -19.98 -4.60
N ASN A 301 -4.47 -19.17 -5.53
CA ASN A 301 -4.00 -19.62 -6.83
C ASN A 301 -2.53 -19.24 -7.05
N ILE A 302 -1.66 -20.25 -7.19
CA ILE A 302 -0.24 -20.08 -7.47
C ILE A 302 0.06 -20.63 -8.86
N ALA A 303 0.44 -19.76 -9.81
CA ALA A 303 0.56 -20.13 -11.22
C ALA A 303 1.83 -20.91 -11.57
N GLY A 304 2.80 -21.01 -10.66
CA GLY A 304 4.05 -21.70 -10.92
C GLY A 304 5.04 -21.72 -9.76
N GLY A 305 6.23 -22.26 -10.04
CA GLY A 305 7.36 -22.27 -9.11
C GLY A 305 7.45 -23.53 -8.25
N ARG A 306 8.22 -23.43 -7.15
CA ARG A 306 8.52 -24.51 -6.22
C ARG A 306 8.13 -24.13 -4.79
N ALA A 307 7.04 -24.71 -4.32
CA ALA A 307 6.58 -24.60 -2.94
C ALA A 307 7.23 -25.70 -2.08
N SER A 308 8.31 -25.39 -1.37
CA SER A 308 8.91 -26.37 -0.46
C SER A 308 8.06 -26.53 0.81
N ASP A 309 8.05 -27.74 1.37
CA ASP A 309 7.34 -28.08 2.62
C ASP A 309 5.90 -27.55 2.65
N LEU A 310 5.18 -27.79 1.55
CA LEU A 310 3.87 -27.21 1.30
C LEU A 310 2.85 -27.71 2.32
N THR A 311 2.30 -26.78 3.10
CA THR A 311 1.19 -27.05 4.03
C THR A 311 -0.06 -26.29 3.58
N VAL A 312 -1.16 -27.02 3.37
CA VAL A 312 -2.46 -26.44 2.99
C VAL A 312 -3.50 -26.88 4.01
N GLU A 313 -4.19 -25.93 4.62
CA GLU A 313 -5.31 -26.16 5.50
C GLU A 313 -6.55 -25.42 4.99
N ILE A 314 -7.65 -26.14 4.79
CA ILE A 314 -8.93 -25.58 4.36
C ILE A 314 -9.98 -25.94 5.40
N ARG A 315 -10.65 -24.92 5.94
CA ARG A 315 -11.83 -24.99 6.81
C ARG A 315 -12.97 -24.21 6.16
N GLY A 316 -13.63 -24.81 5.16
CA GLY A 316 -14.64 -24.12 4.37
C GLY A 316 -14.85 -24.72 2.99
N SER A 317 -15.17 -23.88 2.00
CA SER A 317 -15.39 -24.30 0.61
C SER A 317 -14.46 -23.66 -0.41
N GLY A 318 -13.52 -22.82 0.04
CA GLY A 318 -12.47 -22.29 -0.83
C GLY A 318 -11.49 -23.37 -1.29
N ASP A 319 -10.78 -23.07 -2.38
CA ASP A 319 -9.89 -23.97 -3.08
C ASP A 319 -8.43 -23.46 -3.03
N PHE A 320 -7.49 -24.40 -3.12
CA PHE A 320 -6.07 -24.12 -3.28
C PHE A 320 -5.56 -24.74 -4.60
N SER A 321 -4.86 -23.95 -5.41
CA SER A 321 -4.22 -24.44 -6.63
C SER A 321 -2.74 -24.04 -6.73
N LEU A 322 -1.90 -24.99 -7.13
CA LEU A 322 -0.49 -24.79 -7.47
C LEU A 322 -0.18 -25.46 -8.81
N ALA A 323 0.04 -24.65 -9.86
CA ALA A 323 0.53 -25.10 -11.17
C ALA A 323 2.07 -25.20 -11.19
N GLY A 324 2.62 -25.87 -10.19
CA GLY A 324 4.05 -25.99 -9.99
C GLY A 324 4.43 -27.25 -9.21
N VAL A 325 5.61 -27.22 -8.61
CA VAL A 325 6.14 -28.35 -7.85
C VAL A 325 6.02 -28.07 -6.36
N SER A 326 5.32 -28.93 -5.62
CA SER A 326 5.41 -28.97 -4.17
C SER A 326 6.48 -29.95 -3.69
N THR A 327 7.02 -29.73 -2.49
CA THR A 327 7.68 -30.79 -1.72
C THR A 327 6.96 -31.08 -0.41
N ASN A 328 7.01 -32.33 0.05
CA ASN A 328 6.51 -32.75 1.36
C ASN A 328 5.08 -32.25 1.67
N LEU A 329 4.18 -32.39 0.70
CA LEU A 329 2.81 -31.87 0.78
C LEU A 329 2.05 -32.42 1.99
N THR A 330 1.55 -31.53 2.83
CA THR A 330 0.54 -31.81 3.86
C THR A 330 -0.74 -31.05 3.54
N ALA A 331 -1.83 -31.76 3.30
CA ALA A 331 -3.15 -31.20 3.01
C ALA A 331 -4.18 -31.64 4.06
N LEU A 332 -4.80 -30.66 4.72
CA LEU A 332 -5.88 -30.85 5.70
C LEU A 332 -7.14 -30.15 5.18
N VAL A 333 -8.13 -30.91 4.74
CA VAL A 333 -9.32 -30.34 4.04
C VAL A 333 -10.59 -30.63 4.83
N GLY A 334 -10.87 -29.77 5.82
CA GLY A 334 -12.11 -29.76 6.59
C GLY A 334 -13.20 -28.97 5.89
N GLY A 335 -13.96 -29.63 5.00
CA GLY A 335 -15.06 -28.99 4.28
C GLY A 335 -15.17 -29.45 2.84
N GLY A 336 -15.74 -28.60 1.98
CA GLY A 336 -16.06 -28.93 0.60
C GLY A 336 -14.98 -28.60 -0.43
N GLY A 337 -13.90 -27.94 -0.02
CA GLY A 337 -12.87 -27.40 -0.90
C GLY A 337 -11.97 -28.45 -1.56
N VAL A 338 -11.15 -27.97 -2.48
CA VAL A 338 -10.25 -28.75 -3.32
C VAL A 338 -8.82 -28.24 -3.18
N VAL A 339 -7.88 -29.16 -3.02
CA VAL A 339 -6.43 -28.89 -3.17
C VAL A 339 -5.96 -29.52 -4.47
N SER A 340 -5.43 -28.71 -5.39
CA SER A 340 -4.89 -29.17 -6.66
C SER A 340 -3.43 -28.77 -6.82
N VAL A 341 -2.54 -29.74 -6.93
CA VAL A 341 -1.11 -29.51 -7.17
C VAL A 341 -0.67 -30.21 -8.45
N GLU A 342 0.09 -29.54 -9.31
CA GLU A 342 0.55 -30.14 -10.57
C GLU A 342 1.52 -31.30 -10.34
N ARG A 343 2.53 -31.12 -9.49
CA ARG A 343 3.50 -32.17 -9.15
C ARG A 343 3.91 -32.08 -7.68
N ASN A 344 4.04 -33.22 -7.02
CA ASN A 344 4.62 -33.30 -5.68
C ASN A 344 5.88 -34.17 -5.69
N GLU A 345 6.90 -33.74 -4.96
CA GLU A 345 8.12 -34.48 -4.67
C GLU A 345 8.24 -34.76 -3.17
N GLY A 346 8.70 -35.95 -2.79
CA GLY A 346 8.81 -36.33 -1.38
C GLY A 346 7.49 -36.84 -0.79
N SER A 347 7.26 -36.57 0.50
CA SER A 347 6.09 -37.09 1.20
C SER A 347 4.79 -36.44 0.73
N LEU A 348 3.68 -37.14 0.91
CA LEU A 348 2.34 -36.62 0.72
C LEU A 348 1.45 -37.16 1.84
N THR A 349 0.84 -36.25 2.60
CA THR A 349 -0.20 -36.56 3.58
C THR A 349 -1.45 -35.76 3.22
N ALA A 350 -2.59 -36.43 3.09
CA ALA A 350 -3.86 -35.79 2.80
C ALA A 350 -4.95 -36.39 3.71
N THR A 351 -5.66 -35.53 4.43
CA THR A 351 -6.75 -35.94 5.33
C THR A 351 -7.90 -34.93 5.28
N GLY A 352 -9.10 -35.37 5.66
CA GLY A 352 -10.31 -34.54 5.69
C GLY A 352 -11.44 -35.08 4.80
N ASP A 353 -12.38 -34.20 4.49
CA ASP A 353 -13.63 -34.49 3.77
C ASP A 353 -13.69 -33.88 2.37
N GLY A 354 -12.69 -33.09 1.97
CA GLY A 354 -12.59 -32.53 0.62
C GLY A 354 -11.79 -33.40 -0.37
N ASP A 355 -11.47 -32.81 -1.52
CA ASP A 355 -10.71 -33.49 -2.56
C ASP A 355 -9.26 -32.99 -2.63
N VAL A 356 -8.32 -33.91 -2.89
CA VAL A 356 -6.91 -33.55 -3.17
C VAL A 356 -6.48 -34.21 -4.46
N TYR A 357 -5.92 -33.44 -5.39
CA TYR A 357 -5.40 -33.89 -6.67
C TYR A 357 -3.92 -33.58 -6.80
N VAL A 358 -3.14 -34.54 -7.31
CA VAL A 358 -1.74 -34.34 -7.70
C VAL A 358 -1.52 -34.87 -9.10
N GLY A 359 -1.06 -34.03 -10.04
CA GLY A 359 -0.86 -34.40 -11.44
C GLY A 359 -2.14 -34.87 -12.12
N GLY A 360 -3.29 -34.31 -11.72
CA GLY A 360 -4.62 -34.73 -12.17
C GLY A 360 -5.12 -36.05 -11.58
N VAL A 361 -4.33 -36.73 -10.74
CA VAL A 361 -4.73 -37.97 -10.05
C VAL A 361 -5.29 -37.63 -8.68
N GLN A 362 -6.50 -38.09 -8.38
CA GLN A 362 -7.14 -37.91 -7.07
C GLN A 362 -6.37 -38.73 -6.00
N LYS A 363 -5.92 -38.05 -4.95
CA LYS A 363 -5.17 -38.60 -3.80
C LYS A 363 -6.01 -38.69 -2.53
N LEU A 364 -6.95 -37.76 -2.35
CA LEU A 364 -8.01 -37.82 -1.35
C LEU A 364 -9.33 -37.57 -2.06
N LYS A 365 -10.34 -38.34 -1.67
CA LYS A 365 -11.70 -38.23 -2.21
C LYS A 365 -12.65 -37.80 -1.12
N LYS A 366 -13.51 -36.85 -1.46
CA LYS A 366 -14.61 -36.39 -0.63
C LYS A 366 -15.49 -37.55 -0.15
N LYS A 367 -15.76 -37.58 1.15
CA LYS A 367 -16.70 -38.52 1.74
C LYS A 367 -18.12 -38.03 1.50
N HIS A 368 -18.93 -38.84 0.83
CA HIS A 368 -20.38 -38.64 0.82
C HIS A 368 -20.92 -39.26 2.11
N TYR A 369 -21.41 -38.41 3.01
CA TYR A 369 -22.18 -38.82 4.18
C TYR A 369 -23.66 -38.94 3.82
#